data_AF-A0A961IFN1-F1
#
_entry.id   AF-A0A961IFN1-F1
#
_cell.length_a   1.000
_cell.length_b   1.000
_cell.length_c   1.000
_cell.angle_alpha   90.00
_cell.angle_beta   90.00
_cell.angle_gamma   90.00
#
_symmetry.space_group_name_H-M   'P 1'
#
loop_
_entity.id
_entity.type
_entity.pdbx_description
1 polymer ?
#
loop_
_entity_poly.entity_id
_entity_poly.type
_entity_poly.pdbx_seq_one_letter_code
_entity_poly.pdbx_strand_id
1 'polypeptide(L)'
;MPARTLRLAVKTLHPAVLMLLCVLLYAGSAFIKIERYDNFTALVGFGCLTHDICYARNNEHMLPPNALVYLSGGYDGQFFYYLAAEIQGRGPAVLDSDAFRRSRIGYALLIAPAFLMGNTIAVVWQSVLLLVMHLLAIGVLYAYTYRMHAHDDFLLRTSGSAGGDMAGRVSQWLPVLYAFNPFSLQCFLL
;
A
#
# COMPACT_ATOMS: atom_id res chain seq x y z
N MET A 1 4.18 17.76 36.29
CA MET A 1 5.07 16.86 35.54
C MET A 1 4.30 15.61 35.09
N PRO A 2 3.94 15.47 33.79
CA PRO A 2 3.58 14.15 33.26
C PRO A 2 4.10 13.83 31.83
N ALA A 3 4.92 14.69 31.21
CA ALA A 3 5.35 14.49 29.81
C ALA A 3 6.54 13.52 29.63
N ARG A 4 7.19 13.08 30.70
CA ARG A 4 8.35 12.17 30.64
C ARG A 4 7.98 10.68 30.60
N THR A 5 6.83 10.30 31.15
CA THR A 5 6.45 8.89 31.31
C THR A 5 5.90 8.25 30.03
N LEU A 6 5.32 9.03 29.12
CA LEU A 6 4.81 8.49 27.84
C LEU A 6 5.91 8.20 26.82
N ARG A 7 7.13 8.74 27.00
CA ARG A 7 8.28 8.48 26.11
C ARG A 7 8.93 7.11 26.32
N LEU A 8 8.58 6.39 27.39
CA LEU A 8 9.26 5.15 27.80
C LEU A 8 8.54 3.86 27.38
N ALA A 9 7.30 3.91 26.91
CA ALA A 9 6.49 2.71 26.64
C ALA A 9 6.48 2.27 25.16
N VAL A 10 6.93 3.11 24.22
CA VAL A 10 7.27 2.64 22.87
C VAL A 10 8.74 2.25 22.86
N LYS A 11 9.09 1.22 23.65
CA LYS A 11 10.24 0.40 23.26
C LYS A 11 9.93 -0.08 21.85
N THR A 12 10.76 0.31 20.91
CA THR A 12 10.59 0.10 19.47
C THR A 12 10.13 -1.33 19.21
N LEU A 13 8.87 -1.47 18.76
CA LEU A 13 8.36 -2.76 18.31
C LEU A 13 9.33 -3.28 17.25
N HIS A 14 9.86 -4.49 17.45
CA HIS A 14 10.82 -5.06 16.50
C HIS A 14 10.17 -5.11 15.11
N PRO A 15 10.86 -4.69 14.03
CA PRO A 15 10.27 -4.56 12.69
C PRO A 15 9.66 -5.87 12.19
N ALA A 16 10.29 -7.00 12.53
CA ALA A 16 9.74 -8.32 12.20
C ALA A 16 8.38 -8.59 12.85
N VAL A 17 8.16 -8.11 14.09
CA VAL A 17 6.87 -8.24 14.77
C VAL A 17 5.83 -7.37 14.09
N LEU A 18 6.19 -6.12 13.73
CA LEU A 18 5.29 -5.24 12.97
C LEU A 18 4.90 -5.86 11.62
N MET A 19 5.87 -6.35 10.86
CA MET A 19 5.63 -7.02 9.58
C MET A 19 4.75 -8.26 9.72
N LEU A 20 5.00 -9.09 10.74
CA LEU A 20 4.16 -10.25 11.02
C LEU A 20 2.72 -9.84 11.33
N LEU A 21 2.52 -8.81 12.16
CA LEU A 21 1.18 -8.28 12.44
C LEU A 21 0.50 -7.77 11.17
N CYS A 22 1.21 -7.07 10.29
CA CYS A 22 0.68 -6.65 8.99
C CYS A 22 0.23 -7.84 8.13
N VAL A 23 1.03 -8.91 8.06
CA VAL A 23 0.66 -10.13 7.32
C VAL A 23 -0.59 -10.78 7.90
N LEU A 24 -0.65 -10.95 9.23
CA LEU A 24 -1.79 -11.58 9.90
C LEU A 24 -3.07 -10.76 9.75
N LEU A 25 -3.01 -9.44 9.90
CA LEU A 25 -4.16 -8.56 9.71
C LEU A 25 -4.63 -8.57 8.26
N TYR A 26 -3.69 -8.49 7.31
CA TYR A 26 -4.02 -8.56 5.88
C TYR A 26 -4.68 -9.89 5.53
N ALA A 27 -4.06 -11.02 5.89
CA ALA A 27 -4.57 -12.35 5.62
C ALA A 27 -5.92 -12.59 6.30
N GLY A 28 -6.10 -12.16 7.55
CA GLY A 28 -7.38 -12.25 8.25
C GLY A 28 -8.48 -11.44 7.57
N SER A 29 -8.19 -10.21 7.14
CA SER A 29 -9.14 -9.38 6.41
C SER A 29 -9.52 -9.96 5.03
N ALA A 30 -8.53 -10.53 4.33
CA ALA A 30 -8.73 -11.21 3.06
C ALA A 30 -9.61 -12.45 3.23
N PHE A 31 -9.31 -13.27 4.25
CA PHE A 31 -10.09 -14.46 4.59
C PHE A 31 -11.55 -14.12 4.90
N ILE A 32 -11.80 -13.14 5.78
CA ILE A 32 -13.17 -12.70 6.10
C ILE A 32 -13.91 -12.26 4.83
N LYS A 33 -13.25 -11.52 3.93
CA LYS A 33 -13.86 -11.11 2.66
C LYS A 33 -14.17 -12.29 1.75
N ILE A 34 -13.23 -13.21 1.57
CA ILE A 34 -13.42 -14.38 0.71
C ILE A 34 -14.56 -15.23 1.25
N GLU A 35 -14.56 -15.55 2.54
CA GLU A 35 -15.61 -16.35 3.20
C GLU A 35 -16.98 -15.68 3.11
N ARG A 36 -17.06 -14.36 3.33
CA ARG A 36 -18.33 -13.62 3.28
C ARG A 36 -19.01 -13.71 1.92
N TYR A 37 -18.24 -13.77 0.84
CA TYR A 37 -18.76 -13.74 -0.52
C TYR A 37 -18.54 -15.04 -1.30
N ASP A 38 -17.93 -16.05 -0.68
CA ASP A 38 -17.48 -17.31 -1.29
C ASP A 38 -16.73 -17.08 -2.62
N ASN A 39 -15.85 -16.06 -2.65
CA ASN A 39 -15.27 -15.60 -3.92
C ASN A 39 -13.95 -14.83 -3.77
N PHE A 40 -12.89 -15.31 -4.43
CA PHE A 40 -11.58 -14.64 -4.46
C PHE A 40 -11.59 -13.25 -5.09
N THR A 41 -12.52 -12.98 -6.01
CA THR A 41 -12.63 -11.68 -6.69
C THR A 41 -13.10 -10.56 -5.76
N ALA A 42 -13.60 -10.90 -4.56
CA ALA A 42 -13.90 -9.97 -3.49
C ALA A 42 -12.67 -9.17 -3.00
N LEU A 43 -11.45 -9.67 -3.26
CA LEU A 43 -10.21 -8.99 -2.89
C LEU A 43 -9.93 -7.74 -3.74
N VAL A 44 -10.35 -7.72 -5.01
CA VAL A 44 -10.15 -6.57 -5.91
C VAL A 44 -11.32 -5.59 -5.80
N GLY A 45 -12.55 -6.11 -5.65
CA GLY A 45 -13.74 -5.28 -5.49
C GLY A 45 -14.15 -4.57 -6.77
N PHE A 46 -14.53 -5.33 -7.81
CA PHE A 46 -15.07 -4.79 -9.05
C PHE A 46 -16.42 -4.14 -8.80
N GLY A 47 -16.67 -2.93 -9.27
CA GLY A 47 -17.94 -2.28 -8.98
C GLY A 47 -18.35 -1.15 -9.90
N CYS A 48 -19.43 -0.50 -9.50
CA CYS A 48 -20.03 0.65 -10.16
C CYS A 48 -19.94 1.90 -9.26
N LEU A 49 -19.54 3.05 -9.84
CA LEU A 49 -19.51 4.33 -9.12
C LEU A 49 -20.93 4.82 -8.82
N THR A 50 -21.81 4.68 -9.80
CA THR A 50 -23.26 4.94 -9.71
C THR A 50 -24.01 3.85 -10.46
N HIS A 51 -25.35 3.85 -10.41
CA HIS A 51 -26.16 2.92 -11.22
C HIS A 51 -25.91 3.05 -12.73
N ASP A 52 -25.55 4.24 -13.20
CA ASP A 52 -25.28 4.52 -14.62
C ASP A 52 -23.81 4.30 -15.00
N ILE A 53 -22.88 4.49 -14.05
CA ILE A 53 -21.44 4.40 -14.29
C ILE A 53 -20.91 3.11 -13.65
N CYS A 54 -20.94 2.02 -14.43
CA CYS A 54 -20.42 0.73 -13.99
C CYS A 54 -19.17 0.29 -14.75
N TYR A 55 -17.99 0.49 -14.14
CA TYR A 55 -16.72 0.08 -14.75
C TYR A 55 -16.60 -1.44 -14.88
N ALA A 56 -17.15 -2.21 -13.95
CA ALA A 56 -17.19 -3.66 -14.07
C ALA A 56 -17.94 -4.11 -15.34
N ARG A 57 -19.08 -3.49 -15.64
CA ARG A 57 -19.85 -3.78 -16.86
C ARG A 57 -19.11 -3.33 -18.11
N ASN A 58 -18.54 -2.13 -18.11
CA ASN A 58 -17.79 -1.60 -19.25
C ASN A 58 -16.52 -2.41 -19.57
N ASN A 59 -16.00 -3.16 -18.59
CA ASN A 59 -14.82 -4.02 -18.72
C ASN A 59 -15.16 -5.52 -18.56
N GLU A 60 -16.40 -5.94 -18.85
CA GLU A 60 -16.86 -7.31 -18.58
C GLU A 60 -15.97 -8.37 -19.25
N HIS A 61 -15.48 -8.08 -20.45
CA HIS A 61 -14.58 -8.94 -21.22
C HIS A 61 -13.22 -9.22 -20.54
N MET A 62 -12.83 -8.43 -19.53
CA MET A 62 -11.59 -8.61 -18.76
C MET A 62 -11.82 -9.35 -17.44
N LEU A 63 -13.06 -9.49 -17.01
CA LEU A 63 -13.37 -10.00 -15.68
C LEU A 63 -12.98 -11.48 -15.54
N PRO A 64 -12.59 -11.91 -14.34
CA PRO A 64 -12.49 -13.32 -14.03
C PRO A 64 -13.88 -13.99 -14.09
N PRO A 65 -13.95 -15.30 -14.34
CA PRO A 65 -15.20 -16.04 -14.24
C PRO A 65 -15.85 -15.84 -12.86
N ASN A 66 -17.17 -15.67 -12.84
CA ASN A 66 -17.94 -15.42 -11.62
C ASN A 66 -17.46 -14.21 -10.81
N ALA A 67 -16.97 -13.16 -11.47
CA ALA A 67 -16.54 -11.94 -10.79
C ALA A 67 -17.67 -11.37 -9.90
N LEU A 68 -17.34 -11.15 -8.64
CA LEU A 68 -18.20 -10.42 -7.70
C LEU A 68 -18.22 -8.94 -8.10
N VAL A 69 -19.38 -8.45 -8.51
CA VAL A 69 -19.59 -7.05 -8.89
C VAL A 69 -20.44 -6.34 -7.83
N TYR A 70 -19.87 -5.32 -7.22
CA TYR A 70 -20.52 -4.49 -6.22
C TYR A 70 -21.42 -3.44 -6.91
N LEU A 71 -22.66 -3.32 -6.43
CA LEU A 71 -23.67 -2.39 -6.98
C LEU A 71 -23.31 -0.92 -6.79
N SER A 72 -22.56 -0.62 -5.72
CA SER A 72 -22.04 0.70 -5.43
C SER A 72 -20.64 0.57 -4.87
N GLY A 73 -19.74 1.42 -5.33
CA GLY A 73 -18.33 1.39 -4.98
C GLY A 73 -17.49 0.67 -6.02
N GLY A 74 -16.30 0.29 -5.60
CA GLY A 74 -15.23 -0.12 -6.50
C GLY A 74 -13.95 0.50 -6.01
N TYR A 75 -12.93 -0.31 -5.80
CA TYR A 75 -11.67 0.16 -5.26
C TYR A 75 -10.70 0.51 -6.40
N ASP A 76 -9.73 1.38 -6.12
CA ASP A 76 -8.62 1.70 -7.03
C ASP A 76 -7.95 0.44 -7.62
N GLY A 77 -7.99 -0.68 -6.88
CA GLY A 77 -7.57 -2.00 -7.29
C GLY A 77 -8.18 -2.49 -8.61
N GLN A 78 -9.46 -2.20 -8.90
CA GLN A 78 -10.11 -2.68 -10.13
C GLN A 78 -9.47 -2.06 -11.38
N PHE A 79 -9.04 -0.79 -11.30
CA PHE A 79 -8.45 -0.10 -12.43
C PHE A 79 -7.03 -0.60 -12.71
N PHE A 80 -6.27 -0.96 -11.69
CA PHE A 80 -4.98 -1.62 -11.86
C PHE A 80 -5.14 -3.00 -12.50
N TYR A 81 -6.19 -3.74 -12.14
CA TYR A 81 -6.52 -5.01 -12.77
C TYR A 81 -6.86 -4.82 -14.27
N TYR A 82 -7.73 -3.86 -14.62
CA TYR A 82 -8.10 -3.60 -16.02
C TYR A 82 -6.91 -3.13 -16.86
N LEU A 83 -6.06 -2.24 -16.32
CA LEU A 83 -4.83 -1.83 -17.00
C LEU A 83 -3.87 -3.00 -17.20
N ALA A 84 -3.72 -3.88 -16.21
CA ALA A 84 -2.90 -5.08 -16.34
C ALA A 84 -3.46 -6.05 -17.40
N ALA A 85 -4.78 -6.19 -17.47
CA ALA A 85 -5.45 -6.96 -18.52
C ALA A 85 -5.23 -6.35 -19.91
N GLU A 86 -5.35 -5.04 -20.05
CA GLU A 86 -5.08 -4.32 -21.30
C GLU A 86 -3.62 -4.52 -21.76
N ILE A 87 -2.64 -4.38 -20.84
CA ILE A 87 -1.22 -4.64 -21.12
C ILE A 87 -1.00 -6.05 -21.68
N GLN A 88 -1.83 -7.02 -21.26
CA GLN A 88 -1.78 -8.42 -21.70
C GLN A 88 -2.66 -8.69 -22.93
N GLY A 89 -3.14 -7.65 -23.60
CA GLY A 89 -3.91 -7.76 -24.83
C GLY A 89 -5.34 -8.29 -24.63
N ARG A 90 -5.90 -8.17 -23.42
CA ARG A 90 -7.29 -8.61 -23.14
C ARG A 90 -8.36 -7.67 -23.72
N GLY A 91 -7.98 -6.51 -24.25
CA GLY A 91 -8.88 -5.49 -24.78
C GLY A 91 -8.57 -4.11 -24.19
N PRO A 92 -9.20 -3.03 -24.70
CA PRO A 92 -9.01 -1.68 -24.15
C PRO A 92 -9.77 -1.51 -22.83
N ALA A 93 -9.10 -0.98 -21.80
CA ALA A 93 -9.70 -0.73 -20.50
C ALA A 93 -10.48 0.59 -20.49
N VAL A 94 -11.69 0.56 -19.95
CA VAL A 94 -12.51 1.75 -19.67
C VAL A 94 -12.29 2.19 -18.23
N LEU A 95 -11.77 3.40 -18.05
CA LEU A 95 -11.32 3.95 -16.77
C LEU A 95 -12.09 5.23 -16.43
N ASP A 96 -12.12 5.62 -15.16
CA ASP A 96 -12.77 6.85 -14.69
C ASP A 96 -12.02 8.12 -15.14
N SER A 97 -10.71 8.16 -14.91
CA SER A 97 -9.81 9.27 -15.18
C SER A 97 -8.60 8.72 -15.94
N ASP A 98 -8.80 8.41 -17.21
CA ASP A 98 -7.87 7.63 -18.05
C ASP A 98 -6.40 8.10 -17.94
N ALA A 99 -6.14 9.40 -18.19
CA ALA A 99 -4.79 9.96 -18.10
C ALA A 99 -4.15 9.79 -16.71
N PHE A 100 -4.93 9.96 -15.63
CA PHE A 100 -4.45 9.83 -14.26
C PHE A 100 -4.27 8.37 -13.81
N ARG A 101 -5.03 7.44 -14.40
CA ARG A 101 -4.91 6.01 -14.12
C ARG A 101 -3.69 5.45 -14.86
N ARG A 102 -3.52 5.81 -16.13
CA ARG A 102 -2.39 5.39 -16.96
C ARG A 102 -1.05 5.97 -16.50
N SER A 103 -1.03 7.13 -15.86
CA SER A 103 0.22 7.65 -15.25
C SER A 103 0.72 6.80 -14.07
N ARG A 104 -0.15 5.96 -13.48
CA ARG A 104 0.18 5.04 -12.38
C ARG A 104 0.39 3.59 -12.85
N ILE A 105 0.90 3.41 -14.08
CA ILE A 105 1.05 2.10 -14.73
C ILE A 105 2.01 1.14 -14.05
N GLY A 106 2.93 1.62 -13.20
CA GLY A 106 3.96 0.79 -12.58
C GLY A 106 3.41 -0.43 -11.85
N TYR A 107 2.32 -0.28 -11.10
CA TYR A 107 1.70 -1.40 -10.39
C TYR A 107 0.98 -2.37 -11.34
N ALA A 108 0.32 -1.85 -12.38
CA ALA A 108 -0.33 -2.69 -13.39
C ALA A 108 0.68 -3.56 -14.17
N LEU A 109 1.87 -3.04 -14.48
CA LEU A 109 2.95 -3.80 -15.12
C LEU A 109 3.41 -5.00 -14.28
N LEU A 110 3.40 -4.88 -12.96
CA LEU A 110 3.76 -5.98 -12.06
C LEU A 110 2.65 -7.04 -11.93
N ILE A 111 1.39 -6.66 -12.16
CA ILE A 111 0.25 -7.59 -12.16
C ILE A 111 0.16 -8.34 -13.48
N ALA A 112 0.44 -7.66 -14.61
CA ALA A 112 0.23 -8.14 -15.97
C ALA A 112 0.73 -9.58 -16.22
N PRO A 113 1.94 -10.01 -15.82
CA PRO A 113 2.41 -11.38 -16.06
C PRO A 113 1.50 -12.48 -15.47
N ALA A 114 0.74 -12.18 -14.41
CA ALA A 114 -0.16 -13.16 -13.81
C ALA A 114 -1.35 -13.53 -14.70
N PHE A 115 -1.72 -12.70 -15.68
CA PHE A 115 -2.76 -13.04 -16.65
C PHE A 115 -2.36 -14.19 -17.59
N LEU A 116 -1.07 -14.53 -17.68
CA LEU A 116 -0.58 -15.72 -18.38
C LEU A 116 -1.06 -17.01 -17.69
N MET A 117 -1.33 -16.95 -16.39
CA MET A 117 -1.86 -18.05 -15.57
C MET A 117 -3.38 -17.98 -15.38
N GLY A 118 -4.03 -16.96 -15.95
CA GLY A 118 -5.49 -16.77 -15.93
C GLY A 118 -5.97 -15.59 -15.08
N ASN A 119 -7.18 -15.12 -15.40
CA ASN A 119 -7.80 -13.94 -14.79
C ASN A 119 -7.93 -14.05 -13.25
N THR A 120 -8.33 -15.22 -12.75
CA THR A 120 -8.46 -15.46 -11.30
C THR A 120 -7.10 -15.43 -10.59
N ILE A 121 -6.04 -15.94 -11.23
CA ILE A 121 -4.68 -15.87 -10.66
C ILE A 121 -4.20 -14.42 -10.60
N ALA A 122 -4.53 -13.59 -11.59
CA ALA A 122 -4.20 -12.16 -11.55
C ALA A 122 -4.84 -11.42 -10.36
N VAL A 123 -6.07 -11.76 -9.97
CA VAL A 123 -6.74 -11.22 -8.76
C VAL A 123 -5.95 -11.56 -7.49
N VAL A 124 -5.58 -12.83 -7.33
CA VAL A 124 -4.81 -13.29 -6.16
C VAL A 124 -3.43 -12.65 -6.16
N TRP A 125 -2.77 -12.63 -7.31
CA TRP A 125 -1.44 -12.05 -7.48
C TRP A 125 -1.41 -10.55 -7.14
N GLN A 126 -2.40 -9.79 -7.61
CA GLN A 126 -2.53 -8.38 -7.25
C GLN A 126 -2.58 -8.19 -5.73
N SER A 127 -3.39 -9.01 -5.04
CA SER A 127 -3.52 -8.96 -3.58
C SER A 127 -2.20 -9.26 -2.87
N VAL A 128 -1.51 -10.32 -3.29
CA VAL A 128 -0.18 -10.68 -2.76
C VAL A 128 0.83 -9.57 -3.02
N LEU A 129 0.85 -9.00 -4.22
CA LEU A 129 1.78 -7.93 -4.58
C LEU A 129 1.54 -6.68 -3.74
N LEU A 130 0.28 -6.33 -3.44
CA LEU A 130 -0.04 -5.20 -2.56
C LEU A 130 0.59 -5.40 -1.17
N LEU A 131 0.45 -6.61 -0.60
CA LEU A 131 1.06 -6.94 0.69
C LEU A 131 2.60 -6.87 0.60
N VAL A 132 3.21 -7.47 -0.42
CA VAL A 132 4.67 -7.44 -0.59
C VAL A 132 5.20 -6.01 -0.70
N MET A 133 4.57 -5.16 -1.50
CA MET A 133 4.97 -3.76 -1.65
C MET A 133 4.79 -2.98 -0.34
N HIS A 134 3.75 -3.28 0.43
CA HIS A 134 3.55 -2.67 1.75
C HIS A 134 4.63 -3.10 2.75
N LEU A 135 4.97 -4.38 2.82
CA LEU A 135 6.04 -4.89 3.68
C LEU A 135 7.42 -4.34 3.28
N LEU A 136 7.67 -4.20 1.98
CA LEU A 136 8.89 -3.57 1.47
C LEU A 136 8.97 -2.11 1.92
N ALA A 137 7.87 -1.35 1.81
CA ALA A 137 7.82 0.04 2.27
C ALA A 137 8.11 0.16 3.77
N ILE A 138 7.50 -0.70 4.60
CA ILE A 138 7.80 -0.76 6.04
C ILE A 138 9.28 -1.06 6.28
N GLY A 139 9.85 -2.04 5.56
CA GLY A 139 11.25 -2.42 5.69
C GLY A 139 12.21 -1.28 5.33
N VAL A 140 11.94 -0.59 4.23
CA VAL A 140 12.74 0.57 3.77
C VAL A 140 12.66 1.71 4.76
N LEU A 141 11.46 2.07 5.23
CA LEU A 141 11.26 3.13 6.21
C LEU A 141 11.98 2.80 7.52
N TYR A 142 11.87 1.56 8.00
CA TYR A 142 12.57 1.13 9.21
C TYR A 142 14.09 1.20 9.05
N ALA A 143 14.62 0.70 7.92
CA ALA A 143 16.05 0.75 7.64
C ALA A 143 16.57 2.20 7.56
N TYR A 144 15.78 3.11 7.00
CA TYR A 144 16.11 4.53 6.93
C TYR A 144 16.14 5.17 8.32
N THR A 145 15.11 4.99 9.14
CA THR A 145 15.05 5.53 10.51
C THR A 145 16.17 4.99 11.39
N TYR A 146 16.50 3.70 11.27
CA TYR A 146 17.61 3.10 12.01
C TYR A 146 18.96 3.74 11.65
N ARG A 147 19.20 3.98 10.35
CA ARG A 147 20.44 4.64 9.88
C ARG A 147 20.55 6.08 10.37
N MET A 148 19.44 6.83 10.39
CA MET A 148 19.42 8.20 10.88
C MET A 148 19.77 8.27 12.37
N HIS A 149 19.18 7.40 13.21
CA HIS A 149 19.51 7.36 14.64
C HIS A 149 20.98 6.98 14.90
N ALA A 150 21.52 6.03 14.15
CA ALA A 150 22.94 5.66 14.28
C ALA A 150 23.88 6.83 13.91
N HIS A 151 23.50 7.65 12.92
CA HIS A 151 24.26 8.83 12.51
C HIS A 151 24.17 9.95 13.57
N ASP A 152 23.00 10.20 14.14
CA ASP A 152 22.82 11.21 15.20
C ASP A 152 23.60 10.83 16.46
N ASP A 153 23.59 9.55 16.85
CA ASP A 153 24.39 9.04 17.97
C ASP A 153 25.89 9.20 17.72
N PHE A 154 26.35 9.02 16.47
CA PHE A 154 27.74 9.26 16.10
C PHE A 154 28.13 10.73 16.19
N LEU A 155 27.27 11.65 15.71
CA LEU A 155 27.52 13.09 15.81
C LEU A 155 27.51 13.60 17.26
N LEU A 156 26.61 13.09 18.10
CA LEU A 156 26.55 13.42 19.52
C LEU A 156 27.80 12.91 20.28
N ARG A 157 28.32 11.74 19.92
CA ARG A 157 29.57 11.21 20.51
C ARG A 157 30.80 11.98 20.07
N THR A 158 30.88 12.38 18.80
CA THR A 158 32.04 13.12 18.27
C THR A 158 32.06 14.58 18.75
N SER A 159 30.91 15.26 18.82
CA SER A 159 30.81 16.62 19.36
C SER A 159 31.14 16.73 20.85
N GLY A 160 30.81 15.71 21.67
CA GLY A 160 31.18 15.68 23.09
C GLY A 160 32.69 15.58 23.37
N SER A 161 33.50 15.23 22.36
CA SER A 161 34.96 15.11 22.47
C SER A 161 35.72 16.38 22.06
N ALA A 162 35.06 17.32 21.39
CA ALA A 162 35.63 18.62 21.03
C ALA A 162 34.95 19.70 21.86
N GLY A 163 35.58 20.09 22.98
CA GLY A 163 35.09 21.15 23.88
C GLY A 163 35.08 22.55 23.26
N GLY A 164 34.21 22.77 22.27
CA GLY A 164 34.01 24.05 21.60
C GLY A 164 32.54 24.28 21.30
N ASP A 165 31.96 25.29 21.95
CA ASP A 165 30.62 25.84 21.71
C ASP A 165 30.37 26.13 20.22
N MET A 166 29.68 25.23 19.54
CA MET A 166 29.09 25.46 18.20
C MET A 166 27.59 25.11 18.22
N ALA A 167 26.92 25.43 19.33
CA ALA A 167 25.47 25.45 19.39
C ALA A 167 24.94 26.57 18.49
N GLY A 168 24.48 26.26 17.27
CA GLY A 168 23.78 27.31 16.52
C GLY A 168 23.40 27.13 15.06
N ARG A 169 23.69 26.01 14.36
CA ARG A 169 23.23 25.86 12.96
C ARG A 169 22.85 24.42 12.61
N VAL A 170 21.72 23.96 13.15
CA VAL A 170 20.99 22.86 12.50
C VAL A 170 20.13 23.50 11.40
N SER A 171 20.43 23.13 10.15
CA SER A 171 19.69 23.58 8.97
C SER A 171 18.19 23.34 9.14
N GLN A 172 17.38 24.41 9.04
CA GLN A 172 15.91 24.33 8.95
C GLN A 172 15.41 23.69 7.65
N TRP A 173 16.33 23.34 6.75
CA TRP A 173 16.06 22.82 5.41
C TRP A 173 16.63 21.42 5.26
N LEU A 174 16.08 20.43 5.96
CA LEU A 174 16.12 19.01 5.54
C LEU A 174 15.18 18.16 6.42
N PRO A 175 14.15 17.48 5.85
CA PRO A 175 13.28 17.96 4.79
C PRO A 175 11.78 17.83 5.17
N VAL A 176 10.98 18.74 4.61
CA VAL A 176 9.52 18.66 4.46
C VAL A 176 9.15 17.58 3.41
N LEU A 177 9.79 16.41 3.45
CA LEU A 177 9.54 15.30 2.51
C LEU A 177 8.84 14.10 3.12
N TYR A 178 8.63 14.06 4.44
CA TYR A 178 7.80 13.03 5.07
C TYR A 178 6.94 13.60 6.20
N ALA A 179 6.07 14.53 5.87
CA ALA A 179 4.76 14.55 6.52
C ALA A 179 3.85 13.49 5.87
N PHE A 180 4.35 12.25 5.75
CA PHE A 180 3.45 11.11 5.81
C PHE A 180 2.98 11.10 7.25
N ASN A 181 1.82 11.69 7.48
CA ASN A 181 1.09 11.55 8.72
C ASN A 181 0.99 10.02 9.00
N PRO A 182 1.80 9.47 9.92
CA PRO A 182 1.85 8.02 10.13
C PRO A 182 0.58 7.52 10.82
N PHE A 183 -0.33 8.45 11.17
CA PHE A 183 -1.64 8.21 11.75
C PHE A 183 -2.81 8.61 10.85
N SER A 184 -2.59 8.97 9.59
CA SER A 184 -3.60 8.69 8.57
C SER A 184 -3.41 7.26 8.04
N LEU A 185 -3.32 6.29 8.95
CA LEU A 185 -4.40 5.29 9.03
C LEU A 185 -5.72 6.07 9.00
N GLN A 186 -6.11 6.57 7.82
CA GLN A 186 -7.52 6.60 7.54
C GLN A 186 -7.92 5.15 7.78
N CYS A 187 -8.64 4.96 8.88
CA CYS A 187 -9.53 3.84 9.05
C CYS A 187 -10.44 3.80 7.81
N PHE A 188 -9.90 3.32 6.69
CA PHE A 188 -10.63 2.57 5.68
C PHE A 188 -10.85 1.18 6.26
N LEU A 189 -11.42 1.15 7.47
CA LEU A 189 -12.13 0.03 8.02
C LEU A 189 -13.48 0.07 7.30
N LEU A 190 -13.62 -0.87 6.36
CA LEU A 190 -14.88 -1.42 5.84
C LEU A 190 -15.72 -0.50 4.93
#